data_AF-A0A327KKT1-F1
#
_entry.id   AF-A0A327KKT1-F1
#
_cell.length_a   1.000
_cell.length_b   1.000
_cell.length_c   1.000
_cell.angle_alpha   90.00
_cell.angle_beta   90.00
_cell.angle_gamma   90.00
#
_symmetry.space_group_name_H-M   'P 1'
#
loop_
_entity.id
_entity.type
_entity.pdbx_description
1 polymer ?
#
loop_
_entity_poly.entity_id
_entity_poly.type
_entity_poly.pdbx_seq_one_letter_code
_entity_poly.pdbx_strand_id
1 'polypeptide(L)'
;MACIVLPVPLATHFDAVIRAVQHATPATAPTIVQTVISEFACLTDLVEMTYELSAAINNVVRNVEFLAEALLLPNSEFHALRALHSVGSAIVVLRDQLARAEPSEEARAQDLSW
;
A
#
# COMPACT_ATOMS: atom_id res chain seq x y z
N MET A 1 18.48 7.39 11.58
CA MET A 1 17.22 7.09 10.87
C MET A 1 16.11 7.86 11.57
N ALA A 2 15.59 8.92 10.98
CA ALA A 2 14.39 9.56 11.49
C ALA A 2 13.21 8.61 11.22
N CYS A 3 12.57 8.10 12.28
CA CYS A 3 11.35 7.32 12.13
C CYS A 3 10.25 8.30 11.73
N ILE A 4 9.88 8.32 10.45
CA ILE A 4 8.80 9.19 10.01
C ILE A 4 7.47 8.55 10.43
N VAL A 5 6.70 9.31 11.19
CA VAL A 5 5.38 8.91 11.70
C VAL A 5 4.34 9.47 10.75
N LEU A 6 3.52 8.58 10.17
CA LEU A 6 2.40 8.99 9.34
C LEU A 6 1.27 9.54 10.24
N PRO A 7 0.52 10.56 9.79
CA PRO A 7 -0.75 10.95 10.40
C PRO A 7 -1.68 9.73 10.62
N VAL A 8 -2.49 9.75 11.68
CA VAL A 8 -3.30 8.58 12.11
C VAL A 8 -4.16 7.97 10.99
N PRO A 9 -4.86 8.76 10.15
CA PRO A 9 -5.65 8.19 9.05
C PRO A 9 -4.76 7.48 8.01
N LEU A 10 -3.64 8.10 7.64
CA LEU A 10 -2.67 7.51 6.70
C LEU A 10 -2.03 6.23 7.26
N ALA A 11 -1.64 6.25 8.53
CA ALA A 11 -1.09 5.08 9.20
C ALA A 11 -2.08 3.91 9.21
N THR A 12 -3.38 4.19 9.41
CA THR A 12 -4.43 3.17 9.51
C THR A 12 -4.62 2.41 8.19
N HIS A 13 -4.83 3.14 7.08
CA HIS A 13 -4.99 2.53 5.76
C HIS A 13 -3.70 1.86 5.27
N PHE A 14 -2.54 2.47 5.56
CA PHE A 14 -1.26 1.87 5.22
C PHE A 14 -0.99 0.56 5.97
N ASP A 15 -1.32 0.48 7.26
CA ASP A 15 -1.22 -0.75 8.05
C ASP A 15 -2.21 -1.82 7.59
N ALA A 16 -3.38 -1.43 7.06
CA ALA A 16 -4.34 -2.35 6.47
C ALA A 16 -3.76 -3.01 5.21
N VAL A 17 -3.10 -2.24 4.33
CA VAL A 17 -2.36 -2.77 3.18
C VAL A 17 -1.28 -3.77 3.61
N ILE A 18 -0.44 -3.39 4.59
CA ILE A 18 0.62 -4.27 5.09
C ILE A 18 0.04 -5.59 5.61
N ARG A 19 -1.02 -5.53 6.42
CA ARG A 19 -1.67 -6.72 6.97
C ARG A 19 -2.27 -7.61 5.88
N ALA A 20 -2.96 -7.02 4.90
CA ALA A 20 -3.53 -7.78 3.78
C ALA A 20 -2.44 -8.54 3.01
N VAL A 21 -1.30 -7.88 2.75
CA VAL A 21 -0.13 -8.46 2.08
C VAL A 21 0.54 -9.55 2.91
N GLN A 22 0.78 -9.32 4.21
CA GLN A 22 1.45 -10.28 5.09
C GLN A 22 0.65 -11.55 5.34
N HIS A 23 -0.67 -11.44 5.36
CA HIS A 23 -1.59 -12.56 5.58
C HIS A 23 -2.19 -13.11 4.27
N ALA A 24 -1.60 -12.76 3.13
CA ALA A 24 -2.04 -13.25 1.83
C ALA A 24 -1.92 -14.77 1.73
N THR A 25 -2.99 -15.42 1.30
CA THR A 25 -3.06 -16.87 1.04
C THR A 25 -3.55 -17.14 -0.38
N PRO A 26 -3.43 -18.36 -0.90
CA PRO A 26 -4.03 -18.72 -2.19
C PRO A 26 -5.54 -18.43 -2.26
N ALA A 27 -6.26 -18.52 -1.13
CA ALA A 27 -7.69 -18.22 -1.07
C ALA A 27 -8.01 -16.73 -1.21
N THR A 28 -7.10 -15.84 -0.78
CA THR A 28 -7.27 -14.38 -0.85
C THR A 28 -6.60 -13.77 -2.09
N ALA A 29 -5.82 -14.54 -2.86
CA ALA A 29 -5.18 -14.09 -4.09
C ALA A 29 -6.15 -13.41 -5.08
N PRO A 30 -7.41 -13.86 -5.26
CA PRO A 30 -8.35 -13.19 -6.18
C PRO A 30 -8.79 -11.80 -5.71
N THR A 31 -8.69 -11.48 -4.41
CA THR A 31 -9.27 -10.27 -3.81
C THR A 31 -8.23 -9.33 -3.20
N ILE A 32 -7.00 -9.80 -3.00
CA ILE A 32 -5.95 -9.01 -2.34
C ILE A 32 -5.57 -7.75 -3.14
N VAL A 33 -5.46 -7.86 -4.46
CA VAL A 33 -5.15 -6.72 -5.33
C VAL A 33 -6.22 -5.65 -5.19
N GLN A 34 -7.50 -6.05 -5.24
CA GLN A 34 -8.63 -5.14 -5.06
C GLN A 34 -8.63 -4.48 -3.68
N THR A 35 -8.32 -5.24 -2.63
CA THR A 35 -8.21 -4.72 -1.26
C THR A 35 -7.14 -3.64 -1.18
N VAL A 36 -5.95 -3.92 -1.71
CA VAL A 36 -4.83 -2.97 -1.71
C VAL A 36 -5.16 -1.70 -2.52
N ILE A 37 -5.78 -1.84 -3.69
CA ILE A 37 -6.21 -0.69 -4.50
C ILE A 37 -7.23 0.16 -3.74
N SER A 38 -8.20 -0.46 -3.06
CA SER A 38 -9.21 0.26 -2.28
C SER A 38 -8.58 1.07 -1.15
N GLU A 39 -7.66 0.47 -0.39
CA GLU A 39 -6.95 1.18 0.68
C GLU A 39 -6.06 2.30 0.15
N PHE A 40 -5.45 2.12 -1.03
CA PHE A 40 -4.71 3.20 -1.68
C PHE A 40 -5.62 4.34 -2.14
N ALA A 41 -6.81 4.05 -2.68
CA ALA A 41 -7.77 5.11 -3.02
C ALA A 41 -8.10 5.97 -1.79
N CYS A 42 -8.36 5.35 -0.64
CA CYS A 42 -8.58 6.09 0.61
C CYS A 42 -7.34 6.91 1.03
N LEU A 43 -6.13 6.37 0.87
CA LEU A 43 -4.90 7.13 1.15
C LEU A 43 -4.76 8.35 0.24
N THR A 44 -5.12 8.23 -1.04
CA THR A 44 -4.99 9.31 -2.02
C THR A 44 -6.01 10.41 -1.83
N ASP A 45 -7.14 10.11 -1.19
CA ASP A 45 -8.10 11.15 -0.78
C ASP A 45 -7.55 12.01 0.37
N LEU A 46 -6.51 11.55 1.08
CA LEU A 46 -5.94 12.21 2.26
C LEU A 46 -4.69 13.06 1.95
N VAL A 47 -4.04 12.83 0.81
CA VAL A 47 -2.79 13.51 0.44
C VAL A 47 -2.81 13.99 -1.01
N GLU A 48 -2.07 15.06 -1.27
CA GLU A 48 -1.81 15.52 -2.63
C GLU A 48 -1.05 14.47 -3.44
N MET A 49 -1.61 14.12 -4.60
CA MET A 49 -1.02 13.12 -5.49
C MET A 49 0.15 13.69 -6.28
N THR A 50 1.38 13.37 -5.87
CA THR A 50 2.58 13.66 -6.67
C THR A 50 2.86 12.54 -7.68
N TYR A 51 3.70 12.85 -8.68
CA TYR A 51 4.17 11.85 -9.64
C TYR A 51 4.90 10.69 -8.94
N GLU A 52 5.76 11.00 -7.98
CA GLU A 52 6.54 10.02 -7.22
C GLU A 52 5.64 9.15 -6.34
N LEU A 53 4.63 9.73 -5.70
CA LEU A 53 3.67 8.99 -4.90
C LEU A 53 2.83 8.06 -5.77
N SER A 54 2.33 8.54 -6.91
CA SER A 54 1.60 7.73 -7.88
C SER A 54 2.46 6.57 -8.40
N ALA A 55 3.72 6.82 -8.74
CA ALA A 55 4.66 5.80 -9.18
C ALA A 55 4.93 4.76 -8.08
N ALA A 56 5.06 5.19 -6.82
CA ALA A 56 5.24 4.30 -5.68
C ALA A 56 4.01 3.40 -5.44
N ILE A 57 2.80 3.97 -5.50
CA ILE A 57 1.54 3.21 -5.38
C ILE A 57 1.44 2.17 -6.49
N ASN A 58 1.64 2.58 -7.75
CA ASN A 58 1.59 1.67 -8.90
C ASN A 58 2.63 0.54 -8.79
N ASN A 59 3.82 0.83 -8.27
CA ASN A 59 4.83 -0.19 -8.05
C ASN A 59 4.43 -1.19 -6.95
N VAL A 60 3.76 -0.75 -5.88
CA VAL A 60 3.21 -1.68 -4.87
C VAL A 60 2.12 -2.55 -5.50
N VAL A 61 1.14 -1.95 -6.19
CA VAL A 61 0.04 -2.70 -6.83
C VAL A 61 0.57 -3.78 -7.76
N ARG A 62 1.51 -3.44 -8.65
CA ARG A 62 2.14 -4.41 -9.55
C ARG A 62 2.84 -5.56 -8.81
N ASN A 63 3.54 -5.27 -7.70
CA ASN A 63 4.18 -6.32 -6.91
C ASN A 63 3.14 -7.20 -6.18
N VAL A 64 2.01 -6.63 -5.77
CA VAL A 64 0.89 -7.36 -5.17
C VAL A 64 0.19 -8.25 -6.19
N GLU A 65 0.06 -7.80 -7.44
CA GLU A 65 -0.41 -8.64 -8.56
C GLU A 65 0.51 -9.85 -8.76
N PHE A 66 1.82 -9.63 -8.80
CA PHE A 66 2.79 -10.74 -8.88
C PHE A 66 2.71 -11.67 -7.67
N LEU A 67 2.44 -11.15 -6.47
CA LEU A 67 2.20 -11.98 -5.29
C LEU A 67 0.93 -12.82 -5.45
N ALA A 68 -0.16 -12.23 -5.91
CA ALA A 68 -1.42 -12.95 -6.16
C ALA A 68 -1.22 -14.06 -7.18
N GLU A 69 -0.52 -13.80 -8.29
CA GLU A 69 -0.15 -14.82 -9.26
C GLU A 69 0.72 -15.92 -8.65
N ALA A 70 1.75 -15.54 -7.89
CA ALA A 70 2.67 -16.48 -7.25
C ALA A 70 1.98 -17.41 -6.25
N LEU A 71 0.98 -16.91 -5.52
CA LEU A 71 0.19 -17.68 -4.55
C LEU A 71 -0.65 -18.77 -5.23
N LEU A 72 -1.01 -18.58 -6.50
CA LEU A 72 -1.82 -19.53 -7.28
C LEU A 72 -0.97 -20.59 -8.00
N LEU A 73 0.35 -20.45 -8.02
CA LEU A 73 1.25 -21.42 -8.63
C LEU A 73 1.36 -22.72 -7.80
N PRO A 74 1.56 -23.89 -8.44
CA PRO A 74 1.97 -25.10 -7.73
C PRO A 74 3.36 -24.91 -7.09
N ASN A 75 3.56 -25.41 -5.87
CA ASN A 75 4.77 -25.17 -5.07
C ASN A 75 5.04 -23.67 -4.79
N SER A 76 3.97 -22.92 -4.51
CA SER A 76 3.97 -21.46 -4.36
C SER A 76 4.84 -20.90 -3.23
N GLU A 77 5.29 -21.69 -2.26
CA GLU A 77 6.02 -21.18 -1.08
C GLU A 77 7.23 -20.32 -1.46
N PHE A 78 8.10 -20.81 -2.35
CA PHE A 78 9.28 -20.06 -2.77
C PHE A 78 8.93 -18.82 -3.60
N HIS A 79 7.98 -18.95 -4.53
CA HIS A 79 7.55 -17.84 -5.39
C HIS A 79 6.84 -16.75 -4.60
N ALA A 80 5.97 -17.12 -3.67
CA ALA A 80 5.26 -16.22 -2.78
C ALA A 80 6.21 -15.50 -1.83
N LEU A 81 7.21 -16.18 -1.26
CA LEU A 81 8.24 -15.53 -0.43
C LEU A 81 9.04 -14.48 -1.20
N ARG A 82 9.44 -14.80 -2.44
CA ARG A 82 10.15 -13.84 -3.30
C ARG A 82 9.27 -12.64 -3.66
N ALA A 83 8.01 -12.88 -4.00
CA ALA A 83 7.05 -11.83 -4.32
C ALA A 83 6.78 -10.94 -3.09
N LEU A 84 6.60 -11.54 -1.91
CA LEU A 84 6.41 -10.83 -0.64
C LEU A 84 7.60 -9.92 -0.30
N HIS A 85 8.83 -10.39 -0.54
CA HIS A 85 10.02 -9.54 -0.38
C HIS A 85 10.02 -8.34 -1.35
N SER A 86 9.59 -8.56 -2.60
CA SER A 86 9.46 -7.48 -3.59
C SER A 86 8.41 -6.44 -3.15
N VAL A 87 7.26 -6.89 -2.67
CA VAL A 87 6.21 -6.02 -2.12
C VAL A 87 6.73 -5.23 -0.92
N GLY A 88 7.43 -5.88 0.01
CA GLY A 88 8.00 -5.23 1.20
C GLY A 88 8.95 -4.07 0.84
N SER A 89 9.81 -4.25 -0.16
CA SER A 89 10.68 -3.19 -0.66
C SER A 89 9.88 -2.01 -1.24
N ALA A 90 8.84 -2.29 -2.03
CA ALA A 90 7.97 -1.27 -2.59
C ALA A 90 7.18 -0.49 -1.51
N ILE A 91 6.71 -1.19 -0.47
CA ILE A 91 6.01 -0.60 0.68
C ILE A 91 6.92 0.37 1.44
N VAL A 92 8.21 0.06 1.61
CA VAL A 92 9.17 0.96 2.26
C VAL A 92 9.31 2.27 1.48
N VAL A 93 9.42 2.20 0.16
CA VAL A 93 9.50 3.40 -0.70
C VAL A 93 8.20 4.21 -0.61
N LEU A 94 7.05 3.54 -0.68
CA LEU A 94 5.75 4.20 -0.55
C LEU A 94 5.59 4.93 0.80
N ARG A 95 6.01 4.30 1.90
CA ARG A 95 5.98 4.92 3.23
C ARG A 95 6.78 6.23 3.26
N ASP A 96 7.96 6.24 2.64
CA ASP A 96 8.82 7.43 2.57
C ASP A 96 8.21 8.53 1.70
N GLN A 97 7.48 8.17 0.63
CA GLN A 97 6.72 9.15 -0.16
C GLN A 97 5.53 9.73 0.61
N LEU A 98 4.71 8.88 1.23
CA LEU A 98 3.56 9.30 2.05
C LEU A 98 3.98 10.20 3.22
N ALA A 99 5.12 9.91 3.82
CA ALA A 99 5.73 10.71 4.88
C ALA A 99 6.08 12.15 4.48
N ARG A 100 6.27 12.38 3.17
CA ARG A 100 6.63 13.69 2.60
C ARG A 100 5.46 14.34 1.86
N ALA A 101 4.36 13.61 1.70
CA ALA A 101 3.20 14.08 0.98
C ALA A 101 2.49 15.17 1.79
N GLU A 102 2.00 16.19 1.10
CA GLU A 102 1.16 17.20 1.73
C GLU A 102 -0.26 16.67 1.89
N PRO A 103 -1.02 17.11 2.91
CA PRO A 103 -2.44 16.80 3.02
C PRO A 103 -3.20 17.34 1.81
N SER A 104 -4.17 16.58 1.29
CA SER A 104 -5.06 16.99 0.19
C SER A 104 -5.95 18.17 0.59
N GLU A 105 -6.51 18.87 -0.39
CA GLU A 105 -7.53 19.90 -0.14
C GLU A 105 -8.74 19.36 0.65
N GLU A 106 -9.18 18.14 0.34
CA GLU A 106 -10.28 17.46 1.04
C GLU A 106 -9.95 17.20 2.52
N ALA A 107 -8.73 16.73 2.80
CA ALA A 107 -8.28 16.51 4.18
C ALA A 107 -8.17 17.84 4.95
N ARG A 108 -7.69 18.90 4.30
CA ARG A 108 -7.62 20.26 4.88
C ARG A 108 -9.02 20.82 5.16
N ALA A 109 -9.98 20.58 4.28
CA ALA A 109 -11.36 21.05 4.44
C ALA A 109 -12.08 20.34 5.60
N GLN A 110 -11.79 19.06 5.85
CA GLN A 110 -12.35 18.32 6.98
C GLN A 110 -11.85 18.86 8.33
N ASP A 111 -10.59 19.30 8.41
CA ASP A 111 -9.99 19.85 9.63
C ASP A 111 -10.58 21.23 10.03
N LEU A 112 -11.24 21.92 9.10
CA LEU A 112 -11.84 23.25 9.30
C LEU A 112 -13.32 23.21 9.71
N SER A 113 -13.91 22.02 9.87
CA SER A 113 -15.35 21.82 10.14
C SER A 113 -15.70 21.57 11.61
N TRP A 114 -15.05 22.28 12.53
CA TRP A 114 -15.27 22.20 13.99
C TRP A 114 -16.01 23.42 14.54
#